data_AF-A0A926APR7-F1
#
_entry.id   AF-A0A926APR7-F1
#
_cell.length_a   1.000
_cell.length_b   1.000
_cell.length_c   1.000
_cell.angle_alpha   90.00
_cell.angle_beta   90.00
_cell.angle_gamma   90.00
#
_symmetry.space_group_name_H-M   'P 1'
#
loop_
_entity.id
_entity.type
_entity.pdbx_description
1 polymer ?
#
loop_
_entity_poly.entity_id
_entity_poly.type
_entity_poly.pdbx_seq_one_letter_code
_entity_poly.pdbx_strand_id
1 'polypeptide(L)'
;MKFLDGQTVGIDLGTTYSSIARLNADGKPMSLLNADGRNITPSVVLLGDDGQVVVGPAFERTSQESADHIVEAVKRQMGNKDFFVVYQNKKLSPEFISALILKKMKQDAEKSIGPIAHAVITGPYYFNDVRRKATQDAGRI
;
A
#
# COMPACT_ATOMS: atom_id res chain seq x y z
N MET A 1 14.46 -19.18 7.47
CA MET A 1 13.45 -18.67 6.51
C MET A 1 13.73 -19.35 5.18
N LYS A 2 12.85 -20.23 4.68
CA LYS A 2 12.97 -20.79 3.33
C LYS A 2 12.37 -19.77 2.36
N PHE A 3 13.20 -19.11 1.57
CA PHE A 3 12.72 -18.30 0.45
C PHE A 3 12.24 -19.28 -0.63
N LEU A 4 10.95 -19.23 -0.95
CA LEU A 4 10.45 -19.92 -2.14
C LEU A 4 10.82 -19.06 -3.34
N ASP A 5 11.61 -19.63 -4.25
CA ASP A 5 11.98 -18.96 -5.50
C ASP A 5 10.72 -18.54 -6.28
N GLY A 6 10.73 -17.33 -6.82
CA GLY A 6 9.73 -16.83 -7.76
C GLY A 6 8.51 -16.10 -7.16
N GLN A 7 8.38 -15.96 -5.84
CA GLN A 7 7.21 -15.31 -5.20
C GLN A 7 7.54 -14.04 -4.39
N THR A 8 8.64 -13.36 -4.74
CA THR A 8 9.08 -12.12 -4.07
C THR A 8 8.92 -10.91 -4.98
N VAL A 9 8.40 -9.82 -4.42
CA VAL A 9 8.24 -8.52 -5.09
C VAL A 9 8.95 -7.40 -4.34
N GLY A 10 9.30 -6.33 -5.05
CA GLY A 10 9.66 -5.05 -4.47
C GLY A 10 8.45 -4.11 -4.51
N ILE A 11 8.15 -3.45 -3.39
CA ILE A 11 7.08 -2.47 -3.27
C ILE A 11 7.69 -1.14 -2.85
N ASP A 12 7.59 -0.14 -3.73
CA ASP A 12 7.76 1.23 -3.32
C ASP A 12 6.44 1.75 -2.75
N LEU A 13 6.36 1.83 -1.42
CA LEU A 13 5.20 2.39 -0.73
C LEU A 13 5.39 3.90 -0.62
N GLY A 14 4.94 4.73 -1.55
CA GLY A 14 5.16 6.18 -1.43
C GLY A 14 4.09 6.89 -0.61
N THR A 15 4.36 8.14 -0.24
CA THR A 15 3.39 9.00 0.46
C THR A 15 2.18 9.36 -0.43
N THR A 16 2.40 9.49 -1.74
CA THR A 16 1.38 9.92 -2.71
C THR A 16 1.05 8.82 -3.71
N TYR A 17 2.07 8.13 -4.23
CA TYR A 17 1.91 7.01 -5.15
C TYR A 17 2.77 5.86 -4.70
N SER A 18 2.33 4.64 -4.98
CA SER A 18 3.07 3.42 -4.74
C SER A 18 3.24 2.64 -6.04
N SER A 19 4.31 1.83 -6.13
CA SER A 19 4.58 0.98 -7.29
C SER A 19 5.11 -0.37 -6.86
N ILE A 20 4.87 -1.40 -7.68
CA ILE A 20 5.27 -2.78 -7.40
C ILE A 20 6.05 -3.34 -8.60
N ALA A 21 7.10 -4.09 -8.32
CA ALA A 21 7.98 -4.67 -9.33
C ALA A 21 8.43 -6.08 -8.93
N ARG A 22 8.86 -6.86 -9.92
CA ARG A 22 9.53 -8.15 -9.72
C ARG A 22 10.77 -8.25 -10.60
N LEU A 23 11.63 -9.21 -10.33
CA LEU A 23 12.65 -9.62 -11.28
C LEU A 23 12.05 -10.61 -12.28
N ASN A 24 12.39 -10.47 -13.56
CA ASN A 24 12.07 -11.47 -14.58
C ASN A 24 13.08 -12.64 -14.52
N ALA A 25 12.93 -13.63 -15.42
CA ALA A 25 13.82 -14.80 -15.48
C ALA A 25 15.30 -14.43 -15.74
N ASP A 26 15.56 -13.29 -16.37
CA ASP A 26 16.91 -12.78 -16.66
C ASP A 26 17.47 -11.91 -15.51
N GLY A 27 16.76 -11.81 -14.39
CA GLY A 27 17.14 -10.97 -13.25
C GLY A 27 16.93 -9.46 -13.48
N LYS A 28 16.22 -9.05 -14.54
CA LYS A 28 15.92 -7.64 -14.82
C LYS A 28 14.65 -7.20 -14.07
N PRO A 29 14.64 -6.00 -13.47
CA PRO A 29 13.45 -5.46 -12.82
C PRO A 29 12.38 -5.11 -13.85
N MET A 30 11.14 -5.45 -13.53
CA MET A 30 9.93 -5.18 -14.30
C MET A 30 8.85 -4.67 -13.37
N SER A 31 8.31 -3.47 -13.66
CA SER A 31 7.11 -2.96 -13.00
C SER A 31 5.88 -3.82 -13.33
N LEU A 32 5.01 -4.00 -12.35
CA LEU A 32 3.72 -4.66 -12.53
C LEU A 32 2.62 -3.61 -12.64
N LEU A 33 1.61 -3.91 -13.46
CA LEU A 33 0.44 -3.05 -13.63
C LEU A 33 -0.56 -3.31 -12.51
N ASN A 34 -1.21 -2.25 -12.06
CA ASN A 34 -2.37 -2.32 -11.18
C ASN A 34 -3.64 -2.72 -11.99
N ALA A 35 -4.79 -2.82 -11.30
CA ALA A 35 -6.06 -3.16 -11.96
C ALA A 35 -6.50 -2.18 -13.06
N ASP A 36 -6.02 -0.94 -13.05
CA ASP A 36 -6.34 0.09 -14.04
C ASP A 36 -5.34 0.12 -15.21
N GLY A 37 -4.42 -0.85 -15.27
CA GLY A 37 -3.38 -0.93 -16.31
C GLY A 37 -2.25 0.09 -16.13
N ARG A 38 -2.10 0.70 -14.95
CA ARG A 38 -1.05 1.68 -14.64
C ARG A 38 0.06 1.05 -13.79
N ASN A 39 1.28 1.52 -13.95
CA ASN A 39 2.44 1.07 -13.14
C ASN A 39 2.58 1.80 -11.79
N ILE A 40 1.65 2.72 -11.49
CA ILE A 40 1.57 3.47 -10.24
C ILE A 40 0.15 3.37 -9.69
N THR A 41 0.03 3.27 -8.37
CA THR A 41 -1.25 3.24 -7.64
C THR A 41 -1.26 4.39 -6.64
N PRO A 42 -2.29 5.24 -6.60
CA PRO A 42 -2.40 6.29 -5.59
C PRO A 42 -2.36 5.70 -4.17
N SER A 43 -1.59 6.32 -3.28
CA SER A 43 -1.52 5.99 -1.84
C SER A 43 -2.68 6.67 -1.10
N VAL A 44 -3.90 6.41 -1.56
CA VAL A 44 -5.14 7.02 -1.10
C VAL A 44 -6.13 5.91 -0.73
N VAL A 45 -6.84 6.11 0.37
CA VAL A 45 -7.96 5.26 0.78
C VAL A 45 -9.19 6.14 0.92
N LEU A 46 -10.25 5.81 0.18
CA LEU A 46 -11.57 6.43 0.33
C LEU A 46 -12.39 5.61 1.31
N LEU A 47 -13.03 6.29 2.25
CA LEU A 47 -13.85 5.73 3.31
C LEU A 47 -15.27 6.30 3.16
N GLY A 48 -16.12 5.61 2.42
CA GLY A 48 -17.49 6.06 2.16
C GLY A 48 -18.45 5.79 3.33
N ASP A 49 -19.48 6.62 3.46
CA ASP A 49 -20.50 6.51 4.52
C ASP A 49 -21.29 5.20 4.49
N ASP A 50 -21.45 4.62 3.31
CA ASP A 50 -22.17 3.36 3.08
C ASP A 50 -21.38 2.11 3.48
N GLY A 51 -20.19 2.32 4.02
CA GLY A 51 -19.29 1.26 4.43
C GLY A 51 -18.31 0.80 3.37
N GLN A 52 -18.33 1.38 2.17
CA GLN A 52 -17.39 1.05 1.12
C GLN A 52 -16.00 1.63 1.40
N VAL A 53 -14.99 0.80 1.19
CA VAL A 53 -13.58 1.18 1.25
C VAL A 53 -12.96 0.99 -0.12
N VAL A 54 -12.40 2.06 -0.68
CA VAL A 54 -11.74 2.03 -2.00
C VAL A 54 -10.28 2.40 -1.83
N VAL A 55 -9.40 1.55 -2.32
CA VAL A 55 -7.94 1.71 -2.17
C VAL A 55 -7.32 1.98 -3.53
N GLY A 56 -6.51 3.04 -3.60
CA GLY A 56 -5.88 3.50 -4.84
C GLY A 56 -6.87 3.90 -5.93
N PRO A 57 -7.91 4.68 -5.64
CA PRO A 57 -8.84 5.17 -6.65
C PRO A 57 -8.13 5.98 -7.74
N ALA A 58 -8.71 6.03 -8.94
CA ALA A 58 -8.30 7.00 -9.97
C ALA A 58 -8.48 8.44 -9.47
N PHE A 59 -7.67 9.37 -10.00
CA PHE A 59 -7.67 10.77 -9.57
C PHE A 59 -9.04 11.43 -9.73
N GLU A 60 -9.73 11.13 -10.84
CA GLU A 60 -11.05 11.64 -11.16
C GLU A 60 -12.06 11.25 -10.08
N ARG A 61 -12.00 10.00 -9.60
CA ARG A 61 -12.86 9.53 -8.51
C ARG A 61 -12.54 10.27 -7.22
N THR A 62 -11.26 10.35 -6.82
CA THR A 62 -10.85 11.08 -5.62
C THR A 62 -11.29 12.55 -5.65
N SER A 63 -11.23 13.21 -6.81
CA SER A 63 -11.62 14.62 -6.94
C SER A 63 -13.11 14.91 -6.75
N GLN A 64 -13.95 13.87 -6.84
CA GLN A 64 -15.40 13.96 -6.64
C GLN A 64 -15.83 13.62 -5.20
N GLU A 65 -14.90 13.14 -4.37
CA GLU A 65 -15.17 12.76 -2.99
C GLU A 65 -15.02 13.95 -2.04
N SER A 66 -15.78 13.92 -0.95
CA SER A 66 -15.65 14.88 0.14
C SER A 66 -14.34 14.65 0.90
N ALA A 67 -13.72 15.74 1.37
CA ALA A 67 -12.38 15.69 1.99
C ALA A 67 -12.31 14.82 3.25
N ASP A 68 -13.41 14.70 3.99
CA ASP A 68 -13.58 13.84 5.15
C ASP A 68 -13.57 12.34 4.82
N HIS A 69 -13.85 11.96 3.57
CA HIS A 69 -13.78 10.57 3.11
C HIS A 69 -12.40 10.19 2.57
N ILE A 70 -11.49 11.15 2.40
CA ILE A 70 -10.19 10.92 1.76
C ILE A 70 -9.11 10.76 2.83
N VAL A 71 -8.49 9.59 2.87
CA VAL A 71 -7.27 9.36 3.65
C VAL A 71 -6.08 9.33 2.71
N GLU A 72 -5.22 10.34 2.82
CA GLU A 72 -3.99 10.49 2.03
C GLU A 72 -2.77 10.73 2.91
N ALA A 73 -1.58 10.67 2.31
CA ALA A 73 -0.30 10.96 2.96
C ALA A 73 -0.03 10.16 4.25
N VAL A 74 -0.71 9.03 4.45
CA VAL A 74 -0.64 8.22 5.68
C VAL A 74 0.79 7.76 6.02
N LYS A 75 1.67 7.63 5.01
CA LYS A 75 3.08 7.29 5.22
C LYS A 75 3.79 8.30 6.13
N ARG A 76 3.36 9.56 6.17
CA ARG A 76 3.89 10.58 7.10
C ARG A 76 3.59 10.26 8.57
N GLN A 77 2.55 9.47 8.82
CA GLN A 77 2.06 9.12 10.16
C GLN A 77 2.53 7.74 10.64
N MET A 78 3.30 6.98 9.85
CA MET A 78 3.80 5.66 10.28
C MET A 78 4.48 5.73 11.65
N GLY A 79 4.13 4.82 12.55
CA GLY A 79 4.67 4.76 13.91
C GLY A 79 4.16 5.85 14.86
N ASN A 80 3.25 6.73 14.42
CA ASN A 80 2.61 7.72 15.28
C ASN A 80 1.44 7.07 16.05
N LYS A 81 1.58 6.94 17.37
CA LYS A 81 0.56 6.32 18.24
C LYS A 81 -0.66 7.21 18.47
N ASP A 82 -0.52 8.52 18.27
CA ASP A 82 -1.57 9.50 18.52
C ASP A 82 -2.42 9.76 17.27
N PHE A 83 -1.96 9.30 16.10
CA PHE A 83 -2.71 9.41 14.86
C PHE A 83 -3.62 8.19 14.66
N PHE A 84 -4.88 8.45 14.36
CA PHE A 84 -5.83 7.45 13.85
C PHE A 84 -6.91 8.14 13.03
N VAL A 85 -7.48 7.40 12.07
CA VAL A 85 -8.71 7.80 11.39
C VAL A 85 -9.86 7.04 12.03
N VAL A 86 -10.95 7.72 12.37
CA VAL A 86 -12.15 7.06 12.88
C VAL A 86 -13.06 6.73 11.71
N TYR A 87 -13.42 5.46 11.56
CA TYR A 87 -14.33 5.00 10.52
C TYR A 87 -15.22 3.89 11.08
N GLN A 88 -16.55 4.04 10.94
CA GLN A 88 -17.54 3.13 11.50
C GLN A 88 -17.29 2.77 12.97
N ASN A 89 -17.06 3.78 13.82
CA ASN A 89 -16.74 3.63 15.25
C ASN A 89 -15.45 2.83 15.55
N LYS A 90 -14.58 2.61 14.56
CA LYS A 90 -13.28 1.96 14.73
C LYS A 90 -12.15 2.94 14.46
N LYS A 91 -11.08 2.83 15.24
CA LYS A 91 -9.83 3.57 15.02
C LYS A 91 -8.95 2.78 14.07
N LEU A 92 -8.64 3.36 12.92
CA LEU A 92 -7.71 2.82 11.93
C LEU A 92 -6.34 3.47 12.14
N SER A 93 -5.33 2.65 12.41
CA SER A 93 -3.96 3.13 12.59
C SER A 93 -3.29 3.43 11.23
N PRO A 94 -2.19 4.20 11.21
CA PRO A 94 -1.38 4.41 10.01
C PRO A 94 -0.93 3.11 9.36
N GLU A 95 -0.56 2.12 10.18
CA GLU A 95 -0.10 0.80 9.75
C GLU A 95 -1.23 0.03 9.07
N PHE A 96 -2.43 0.05 9.65
CA PHE A 96 -3.59 -0.62 9.07
C PHE A 96 -3.99 0.00 7.73
N ILE A 97 -4.04 1.34 7.65
CA ILE A 97 -4.36 2.04 6.39
C ILE A 97 -3.27 1.75 5.33
N SER A 98 -1.99 1.77 5.70
CA SER A 98 -0.91 1.39 4.79
C SER A 98 -1.00 -0.08 4.37
N ALA A 99 -1.44 -0.98 5.25
CA ALA A 99 -1.68 -2.38 4.93
C ALA A 99 -2.79 -2.55 3.88
N LEU A 100 -3.85 -1.71 3.91
CA LEU A 100 -4.87 -1.72 2.85
C LEU A 100 -4.25 -1.41 1.48
N ILE A 101 -3.34 -0.42 1.41
CA ILE A 101 -2.60 -0.06 0.19
C ILE A 101 -1.74 -1.24 -0.28
N LEU A 102 -0.93 -1.81 0.62
CA LEU A 102 -0.07 -2.97 0.31
C LEU A 102 -0.88 -4.18 -0.17
N LYS A 103 -2.03 -4.44 0.47
CA LYS A 103 -2.94 -5.53 0.10
C LYS A 103 -3.53 -5.32 -1.29
N LYS A 104 -3.95 -4.10 -1.63
CA LYS A 104 -4.43 -3.78 -2.98
C LYS A 104 -3.35 -4.03 -4.03
N MET A 105 -2.13 -3.57 -3.78
CA MET A 105 -1.00 -3.77 -4.69
C MET A 105 -0.68 -5.25 -4.89
N LYS A 106 -0.67 -6.03 -3.80
CA LYS A 106 -0.51 -7.48 -3.87
C LYS A 106 -1.61 -8.12 -4.71
N GLN A 107 -2.87 -7.84 -4.39
CA GLN A 107 -4.03 -8.43 -5.08
C GLN A 107 -4.06 -8.13 -6.57
N ASP A 108 -3.68 -6.92 -6.97
CA ASP A 108 -3.60 -6.55 -8.37
C ASP A 108 -2.47 -7.29 -9.08
N ALA A 109 -1.27 -7.31 -8.47
CA ALA A 109 -0.13 -8.00 -9.04
C ALA A 109 -0.36 -9.52 -9.16
N GLU A 110 -0.98 -10.16 -8.16
CA GLU A 110 -1.26 -11.59 -8.13
C GLU A 110 -2.12 -12.06 -9.31
N LYS A 111 -2.97 -11.19 -9.86
CA LYS A 111 -3.76 -11.49 -11.07
C LYS A 111 -2.87 -11.73 -12.30
N SER A 112 -1.69 -11.11 -12.35
CA SER A 112 -0.79 -11.15 -13.51
C SER A 112 0.38 -12.12 -13.34
N ILE A 113 0.87 -12.32 -12.11
CA ILE A 113 2.08 -13.11 -11.84
C ILE A 113 1.84 -14.34 -10.96
N GLY A 114 0.62 -14.55 -10.49
CA GLY A 114 0.30 -15.58 -9.51
C GLY A 114 0.66 -15.19 -8.07
N PRO A 115 0.56 -16.13 -7.11
CA PRO A 115 0.66 -15.83 -5.69
C PRO A 115 1.99 -15.16 -5.26
N ILE A 116 1.89 -14.17 -4.37
CA ILE A 116 3.03 -13.44 -3.80
C ILE A 116 3.16 -13.80 -2.32
N ALA A 117 4.32 -14.36 -1.95
CA ALA A 117 4.61 -14.80 -0.60
C ALA A 117 5.43 -13.78 0.20
N HIS A 118 6.31 -13.03 -0.47
CA HIS A 118 7.27 -12.15 0.18
C HIS A 118 7.35 -10.80 -0.51
N ALA A 119 7.63 -9.76 0.27
CA ALA A 119 7.84 -8.41 -0.26
C ALA A 119 9.01 -7.73 0.44
N VAL A 120 9.78 -6.97 -0.35
CA VAL A 120 10.69 -5.94 0.14
C VAL A 120 9.98 -4.60 0.00
N ILE A 121 9.76 -3.89 1.11
CA ILE A 121 9.00 -2.63 1.12
C ILE A 121 9.96 -1.46 1.41
N THR A 122 9.87 -0.39 0.62
CA THR A 122 10.74 0.79 0.76
C THR A 122 10.39 1.62 2.00
N GLY A 123 11.42 2.20 2.63
CA GLY A 123 11.29 3.21 3.68
C GLY A 123 12.20 4.40 3.39
N PRO A 124 11.79 5.65 3.71
CA PRO A 124 12.68 6.79 3.62
C PRO A 124 13.93 6.59 4.47
N TYR A 125 15.08 7.06 4.00
CA TYR A 125 16.35 6.95 4.72
C TYR A 125 16.27 7.44 6.17
N TYR A 126 15.60 8.58 6.39
CA TYR A 126 15.45 9.23 7.70
C TYR A 126 14.42 8.58 8.62
N PHE A 127 13.73 7.50 8.21
CA PHE A 127 12.85 6.78 9.13
C PHE A 127 13.67 6.15 10.24
N ASN A 128 13.33 6.47 11.48
CA ASN A 128 13.85 5.79 12.66
C ASN A 128 13.28 4.36 12.78
N ASP A 129 13.76 3.61 13.76
CA ASP A 129 13.41 2.20 13.92
C ASP A 129 11.92 1.98 14.20
N VAL A 130 11.26 2.91 14.90
CA VAL A 130 9.81 2.85 15.15
C VAL A 130 9.04 2.91 13.83
N ARG A 131 9.36 3.87 12.94
CA ARG A 131 8.70 4.01 11.64
C ARG A 131 9.01 2.85 10.69
N ARG A 132 10.25 2.34 10.72
CA ARG A 132 10.64 1.13 9.95
C ARG A 132 9.86 -0.09 10.42
N LYS A 133 9.76 -0.30 11.73
CA LYS A 133 8.99 -1.39 12.33
C LYS A 133 7.51 -1.29 11.99
N ALA A 134 6.92 -0.10 12.10
CA ALA A 134 5.54 0.16 11.70
C ALA A 134 5.29 -0.18 10.21
N THR A 135 6.24 0.12 9.33
CA THR A 135 6.14 -0.24 7.90
C THR A 135 6.22 -1.75 7.67
N GLN A 136 7.09 -2.45 8.42
CA GLN A 136 7.14 -3.91 8.38
C GLN A 136 5.85 -4.53 8.93
N ASP A 137 5.28 -3.96 9.99
CA ASP A 137 4.05 -4.46 10.61
C ASP A 137 2.86 -4.24 9.68
N ALA A 138 2.77 -3.11 8.97
CA ALA A 138 1.82 -2.91 7.88
C ALA A 138 1.92 -3.98 6.78
N GLY A 139 3.14 -4.45 6.47
CA GLY A 139 3.34 -5.54 5.52
C GLY A 139 2.97 -6.95 6.04
N ARG A 140 2.70 -7.11 7.35
CA ARG A 140 2.28 -8.38 7.96
C ARG A 140 0.78 -8.47 8.20
N ILE A 141 0.09 -7.32 8.26
CA ILE A 141 -1.37 -7.21 8.37
C ILE A 141 -2.02 -7.65 7.05
#